data_AF-A0AAW0USU9-F1
#
_entry.id   AF-A0AAW0USU9-F1
#
_cell.length_a   1.000
_cell.length_b   1.000
_cell.length_c   1.000
_cell.angle_alpha   90.00
_cell.angle_beta   90.00
_cell.angle_gamma   90.00
#
_symmetry.space_group_name_H-M   'P 1'
#
loop_
_entity.id
_entity.type
_entity.pdbx_description
1 polymer ?
#
loop_
_entity_poly.entity_id
_entity_poly.type
_entity_poly.pdbx_seq_one_letter_code
_entity_poly.pdbx_strand_id
1 'polypeptide(L)'
;MAETEGRHTTLREEIVALHQKGEAHTILSLVSTFTENKTRPWDPLLLWVQPQPCCLYALAAHVRAANISALVSVGCGTGLLEWLIQAITGLSVVGYEVNASWWTSKYAPPTFIPLTFVDQDASPPKVPPTHALMCCYFNNAKVFR
;
A
#
# COMPACT_ATOMS: atom_id res chain seq x y z
N MET A 1 -33.22 25.48 16.75
CA MET A 1 -31.80 25.55 16.35
C MET A 1 -31.39 24.12 16.06
N ALA A 2 -31.16 23.78 14.80
CA ALA A 2 -30.71 22.44 14.43
C ALA A 2 -29.20 22.38 14.69
N GLU A 3 -28.79 21.56 15.65
CA GLU A 3 -27.39 21.21 15.84
C GLU A 3 -26.88 20.59 14.54
N THR A 4 -25.92 21.25 13.91
CA THR A 4 -25.23 20.71 12.75
C THR A 4 -24.27 19.67 13.30
N GLU A 5 -24.70 18.40 13.36
CA GLU A 5 -23.79 17.29 13.60
C GLU A 5 -22.68 17.36 12.55
N GLY A 6 -21.49 17.75 12.99
CA GLY A 6 -20.32 17.83 12.12
C GLY A 6 -20.05 16.44 11.55
N ARG A 7 -20.09 16.29 10.23
CA ARG A 7 -19.73 15.04 9.55
C ARG A 7 -18.36 14.58 10.05
N HIS A 8 -18.31 13.50 10.81
CA HIS A 8 -17.06 12.88 11.20
C HIS A 8 -16.36 12.35 9.94
N THR A 9 -15.17 12.88 9.66
CA THR A 9 -14.30 12.40 8.59
C THR A 9 -13.89 10.96 8.88
N THR A 10 -14.12 10.06 7.93
CA THR A 10 -13.67 8.68 8.02
C THR A 10 -12.15 8.61 7.93
N LEU A 11 -11.55 7.55 8.48
CA LEU A 11 -10.12 7.30 8.34
C LEU A 11 -9.67 7.33 6.88
N ARG A 12 -10.48 6.76 5.99
CA ARG A 12 -10.21 6.72 4.55
C ARG A 12 -10.10 8.11 3.96
N GLU A 13 -11.04 8.99 4.27
CA GLU A 13 -11.04 10.37 3.78
C GLU A 13 -9.82 11.15 4.31
N GLU A 14 -9.44 10.92 5.57
CA GLU A 14 -8.26 11.54 6.17
C GLU A 14 -6.96 11.07 5.51
N ILE A 15 -6.79 9.76 5.29
CA ILE A 15 -5.62 9.19 4.61
C ILE A 15 -5.53 9.74 3.18
N VAL A 16 -6.66 9.83 2.45
CA VAL A 16 -6.67 10.42 1.10
C VAL A 16 -6.24 11.88 1.12
N ALA A 17 -6.75 12.67 2.07
CA ALA A 17 -6.38 14.07 2.20
C ALA A 17 -4.90 14.27 2.57
N LEU A 18 -4.34 13.41 3.42
CA LEU A 18 -2.92 13.43 3.78
C LEU A 18 -2.03 12.98 2.62
N HIS A 19 -2.47 11.97 1.86
CA HIS A 19 -1.76 11.48 0.68
C HIS A 19 -1.61 12.60 -0.37
N GLN A 20 -2.69 13.34 -0.63
CA GLN A 20 -2.68 14.49 -1.54
C GLN A 20 -1.70 15.60 -1.10
N LYS A 21 -1.36 15.66 0.19
CA LYS A 21 -0.39 16.61 0.75
C LYS A 21 1.03 16.04 0.84
N GLY A 22 1.24 14.76 0.56
CA GLY A 22 2.54 14.10 0.71
C GLY A 22 2.91 13.75 2.15
N GLU A 23 1.93 13.71 3.07
CA GLU A 23 2.13 13.56 4.51
C GLU A 23 2.35 12.09 4.93
N ALA A 24 3.37 11.44 4.36
CA ALA A 24 3.58 9.99 4.50
C ALA A 24 3.87 9.55 5.93
N HIS A 25 4.67 10.31 6.68
CA HIS A 25 4.96 10.00 8.09
C HIS A 25 3.72 10.12 8.98
N THR A 26 2.85 11.09 8.70
CA THR A 26 1.58 11.26 9.42
C THR A 26 0.66 10.08 9.15
N ILE A 27 0.53 9.66 7.88
CA ILE A 27 -0.23 8.43 7.54
C ILE A 27 0.37 7.21 8.22
N LEU A 28 1.70 7.05 8.21
CA LEU A 28 2.37 5.93 8.87
C LEU A 28 2.09 5.90 10.38
N SER A 29 2.12 7.06 11.05
CA SER A 29 1.76 7.17 12.46
C SER A 29 0.29 6.81 12.73
N LEU A 30 -0.63 7.21 11.84
CA LEU A 30 -2.04 6.86 11.95
C LEU A 30 -2.23 5.34 11.79
N VAL A 31 -1.60 4.74 10.77
CA VAL A 31 -1.78 3.30 10.51
C VAL A 31 -1.05 2.40 11.49
N SER A 32 0.03 2.88 12.12
CA SER A 32 0.79 2.13 13.13
C SER A 32 0.18 2.13 14.53
N THR A 33 -0.84 2.95 14.81
CA THR A 33 -1.43 3.11 16.15
C THR A 33 -2.81 2.47 16.32
N PHE A 34 -3.34 1.81 15.29
CA PHE A 34 -4.70 1.25 15.31
C PHE A 34 -4.97 0.18 16.37
N THR A 35 -3.94 -0.54 16.83
CA THR A 35 -4.10 -1.65 17.76
C THR A 35 -4.25 -1.21 19.22
N GLU A 36 -3.82 -0.01 19.59
CA GLU A 36 -3.66 0.34 20.99
C GLU A 36 -4.85 1.09 21.60
N ASN A 37 -5.67 1.78 20.80
CA ASN A 37 -6.72 2.65 21.35
C ASN A 37 -8.16 2.45 20.84
N LYS A 38 -8.45 1.53 19.90
CA LYS A 38 -9.82 1.20 19.41
C LYS A 38 -10.73 2.39 19.02
N THR A 39 -10.22 3.62 18.94
CA THR A 39 -11.04 4.83 18.73
C THR A 39 -11.52 4.97 17.29
N ARG A 40 -10.92 4.25 16.33
CA ARG A 40 -11.31 4.23 14.92
C ARG A 40 -11.26 2.80 14.37
N PRO A 41 -12.24 2.40 13.54
CA PRO A 41 -12.25 1.07 12.91
C PRO A 41 -11.12 0.95 11.89
N TRP A 42 -10.43 -0.20 11.89
CA TRP A 42 -9.46 -0.56 10.85
C TRP A 42 -10.17 -0.81 9.52
N ASP A 43 -9.58 -0.31 8.43
CA ASP A 43 -10.07 -0.51 7.07
C ASP A 43 -9.12 -1.45 6.31
N PRO A 44 -9.38 -2.78 6.30
CA PRO A 44 -8.53 -3.75 5.63
C PRO A 44 -8.47 -3.55 4.11
N LEU A 45 -9.44 -2.83 3.52
CA LEU A 45 -9.40 -2.50 2.10
C LEU A 45 -8.39 -1.40 1.79
N LEU A 46 -8.00 -0.58 2.77
CA LEU A 46 -6.94 0.41 2.60
C LEU A 46 -5.56 -0.19 2.78
N LEU A 47 -5.36 -0.95 3.86
CA LEU A 47 -4.05 -1.48 4.22
C LEU A 47 -4.20 -2.70 5.13
N TRP A 48 -3.77 -3.85 4.63
CA TRP A 48 -3.86 -5.11 5.35
C TRP A 48 -2.84 -5.22 6.51
N VAL A 49 -1.66 -4.61 6.33
CA VAL A 49 -0.55 -4.72 7.28
C VAL A 49 -0.43 -3.45 8.14
N GLN A 50 0.24 -3.58 9.28
CA GLN A 50 0.58 -2.44 10.14
C GLN A 50 2.09 -2.17 10.03
N PRO A 51 2.54 -1.40 9.02
CA PRO A 51 3.96 -1.16 8.83
C PRO A 51 4.48 -0.29 9.98
N GLN A 52 5.67 -0.64 10.47
CA GLN A 52 6.41 0.20 11.41
C GLN A 52 7.49 0.99 10.63
N PRO A 53 7.81 2.22 11.05
CA PRO A 53 8.85 3.03 10.39
C PRO A 53 10.18 2.28 10.26
N CYS A 54 10.63 1.60 11.32
CA CYS A 54 11.86 0.82 11.30
C CYS A 54 11.86 -0.29 10.24
N CYS A 55 10.71 -0.92 9.99
CA CYS A 55 10.57 -1.98 8.98
C CYS A 55 10.72 -1.41 7.57
N LEU A 56 10.15 -0.23 7.28
CA LEU A 56 10.27 0.39 5.95
C LEU A 56 11.72 0.79 5.66
N TYR A 57 12.40 1.40 6.64
CA TYR A 57 13.83 1.73 6.50
C TYR A 57 14.71 0.49 6.35
N ALA A 58 14.46 -0.55 7.17
CA ALA A 58 15.19 -1.79 7.08
C ALA A 58 14.99 -2.45 5.71
N LEU A 59 13.76 -2.53 5.20
CA LEU A 59 13.46 -3.04 3.87
C LEU A 59 14.30 -2.32 2.80
N ALA A 60 14.28 -0.99 2.80
CA ALA A 60 15.03 -0.21 1.82
C ALA A 60 16.54 -0.38 1.95
N ALA A 61 17.07 -0.50 3.18
CA ALA A 61 18.48 -0.77 3.41
C ALA A 61 18.91 -2.14 2.85
N HIS A 62 18.12 -3.19 3.11
CA HIS A 62 18.41 -4.54 2.61
C HIS A 62 18.37 -4.62 1.08
N VAL A 63 17.37 -3.99 0.46
CA VAL A 63 17.24 -3.93 -1.00
C VAL A 63 18.46 -3.25 -1.63
N ARG A 64 18.87 -2.10 -1.08
CA ARG A 64 20.06 -1.37 -1.56
C ARG A 64 21.35 -2.15 -1.35
N ALA A 65 21.51 -2.80 -0.20
CA ALA A 65 22.69 -3.62 0.08
C ALA A 65 22.83 -4.81 -0.89
N ALA A 66 21.72 -5.29 -1.44
CA ALA A 66 21.70 -6.32 -2.48
C ALA A 66 21.95 -5.78 -3.90
N ASN A 67 22.29 -4.48 -4.07
CA ASN A 67 22.38 -3.79 -5.36
C ASN A 67 21.08 -3.83 -6.19
N ILE A 68 19.94 -3.86 -5.50
CA ILE A 68 18.61 -3.82 -6.09
C ILE A 68 18.10 -2.37 -6.04
N SER A 69 17.51 -1.89 -7.14
CA SER A 69 17.10 -0.49 -7.30
C SER A 69 15.62 -0.24 -7.01
N ALA A 70 14.79 -1.29 -6.99
CA ALA A 70 13.33 -1.14 -6.89
C ALA A 70 12.65 -2.44 -6.42
N LEU A 71 11.39 -2.30 -6.00
CA LEU A 71 10.49 -3.41 -5.71
C LEU A 71 9.45 -3.59 -6.82
N VAL A 72 9.11 -4.85 -7.09
CA VAL A 72 7.90 -5.24 -7.80
C VAL A 72 6.95 -5.82 -6.76
N SER A 73 5.89 -5.09 -6.41
CA SER A 73 4.85 -5.55 -5.49
C SER A 73 3.73 -6.26 -6.25
N VAL A 74 3.48 -7.53 -5.94
CA VAL A 74 2.38 -8.32 -6.50
C VAL A 74 1.28 -8.45 -5.47
N GLY A 75 0.03 -8.14 -5.87
CA GLY A 75 -1.08 -8.08 -4.94
C GLY A 75 -0.99 -6.82 -4.07
N CYS A 76 -0.70 -5.68 -4.69
CA CYS A 76 -0.46 -4.41 -3.99
C CYS A 76 -1.76 -3.73 -3.51
N GLY A 77 -2.92 -4.21 -3.94
CA GLY A 77 -4.21 -3.66 -3.53
C GLY A 77 -4.35 -2.18 -3.89
N THR A 78 -4.58 -1.32 -2.89
CA THR A 78 -4.67 0.14 -3.07
C THR A 78 -3.32 0.79 -3.38
N GLY A 79 -2.21 0.09 -3.11
CA GLY A 79 -0.87 0.65 -3.21
C GLY A 79 -0.44 1.52 -2.03
N LEU A 80 -1.20 1.55 -0.92
CA LEU A 80 -0.88 2.45 0.20
C LEU A 80 0.48 2.10 0.85
N LEU A 81 0.78 0.81 1.03
CA LEU A 81 2.08 0.38 1.57
C LEU A 81 3.23 0.79 0.63
N GLU A 82 3.04 0.55 -0.65
CA GLU A 82 4.00 0.84 -1.71
C GLU A 82 4.27 2.33 -1.82
N TRP A 83 3.23 3.16 -1.71
CA TRP A 83 3.39 4.61 -1.62
C TRP A 83 4.16 5.02 -0.37
N LEU A 84 3.85 4.44 0.80
CA LEU A 84 4.58 4.73 2.04
C LEU A 84 6.07 4.36 1.91
N ILE A 85 6.39 3.21 1.32
CA ILE A 85 7.77 2.80 1.03
C ILE A 85 8.47 3.84 0.16
N GLN A 86 7.84 4.24 -0.96
CA GLN A 86 8.41 5.23 -1.88
C GLN A 86 8.62 6.58 -1.21
N ALA A 87 7.58 7.12 -0.58
CA ALA A 87 7.59 8.47 -0.01
C ALA A 87 8.57 8.60 1.16
N ILE A 88 8.71 7.56 1.99
CA ILE A 88 9.56 7.61 3.20
C ILE A 88 11.01 7.25 2.89
N THR A 89 11.22 6.28 1.99
CA THR A 89 12.56 5.70 1.80
C THR A 89 13.21 6.13 0.49
N GLY A 90 12.44 6.61 -0.48
CA GLY A 90 12.89 6.85 -1.85
C GLY A 90 13.13 5.58 -2.67
N LEU A 91 12.76 4.40 -2.16
CA LEU A 91 12.85 3.15 -2.92
C LEU A 91 11.68 3.05 -3.90
N SER A 92 11.95 2.96 -5.20
CA SER A 92 10.94 2.83 -6.24
C SER A 92 10.14 1.54 -6.08
N VAL A 93 8.83 1.60 -6.31
CA VAL A 93 7.95 0.42 -6.25
C VAL A 93 6.99 0.42 -7.44
N VAL A 94 6.92 -0.71 -8.14
CA VAL A 94 5.91 -0.98 -9.17
C VAL A 94 4.86 -1.89 -8.57
N GLY A 95 3.59 -1.49 -8.63
CA GLY A 95 2.46 -2.29 -8.14
C GLY A 95 1.75 -3.04 -9.25
N TYR A 96 1.65 -4.36 -9.11
CA TYR A 96 0.81 -5.21 -9.94
C TYR A 96 -0.42 -5.67 -9.18
N GLU A 97 -1.54 -5.69 -9.90
CA GLU A 97 -2.81 -6.13 -9.36
C GLU A 97 -3.65 -6.84 -10.41
N VAL A 98 -4.51 -7.77 -9.97
CA VAL A 98 -5.45 -8.45 -10.86
C VAL A 98 -6.80 -7.74 -10.85
N ASN A 99 -7.69 -8.10 -11.78
CA ASN A 99 -9.08 -7.64 -11.77
C ASN A 99 -9.21 -6.11 -11.94
N ALA A 100 -8.77 -5.60 -13.09
CA ALA A 100 -8.87 -4.17 -13.44
C ALA A 100 -10.29 -3.62 -13.29
N SER A 101 -11.33 -4.40 -13.60
CA SER A 101 -12.72 -3.97 -13.51
C SER A 101 -13.16 -3.69 -12.07
N TRP A 102 -12.64 -4.45 -11.09
CA TRP A 102 -12.86 -4.14 -9.67
C TRP A 102 -12.19 -2.83 -9.28
N TRP A 103 -10.89 -2.69 -9.53
CA TRP A 103 -10.07 -1.54 -9.11
C TRP A 103 -10.39 -0.23 -9.82
N THR A 104 -11.07 -0.29 -10.97
CA THR A 104 -11.55 0.89 -11.71
C THR A 104 -13.05 1.15 -11.51
N SER A 105 -13.75 0.30 -10.74
CA SER A 105 -15.17 0.49 -10.44
C SER A 105 -15.41 1.67 -9.50
N LYS A 106 -16.64 2.20 -9.52
CA LYS A 106 -17.08 3.23 -8.55
C LYS A 106 -17.09 2.78 -7.09
N TYR A 107 -16.93 1.47 -6.83
CA TYR A 107 -16.90 0.88 -5.50
C TYR A 107 -15.47 0.61 -5.02
N ALA A 108 -14.47 0.81 -5.88
CA ALA A 108 -13.08 0.60 -5.53
C ALA A 108 -12.66 1.54 -4.39
N PRO A 109 -11.83 1.06 -3.44
CA PRO A 109 -11.12 1.95 -2.53
C PRO A 109 -10.16 2.88 -3.31
N PRO A 110 -9.70 3.98 -2.71
CA PRO A 110 -8.75 4.88 -3.36
C PRO A 110 -7.44 4.16 -3.68
N THR A 111 -6.77 4.60 -4.75
CA THR A 111 -5.43 4.14 -5.13
C THR A 111 -4.37 5.20 -4.77
N PHE A 112 -3.20 4.75 -4.33
CA PHE A 112 -2.10 5.61 -3.86
C PHE A 112 -0.86 5.54 -4.76
N ILE A 113 -0.84 4.61 -5.70
CA ILE A 113 0.12 4.53 -6.80
C ILE A 113 -0.63 4.18 -8.10
N PRO A 114 -0.05 4.43 -9.28
CA PRO A 114 -0.56 3.85 -10.52
C PRO A 114 -0.49 2.32 -10.47
N LEU A 115 -1.64 1.66 -10.60
CA LEU A 115 -1.72 0.20 -10.61
C LEU A 115 -1.47 -0.34 -12.02
N THR A 116 -0.61 -1.33 -12.15
CA THR A 116 -0.43 -2.08 -13.39
C THR A 116 -1.27 -3.35 -13.33
N PHE A 117 -2.28 -3.45 -14.18
CA PHE A 117 -3.16 -4.62 -14.18
C PHE A 117 -2.58 -5.78 -14.99
N VAL A 118 -2.68 -6.98 -14.44
CA VAL A 118 -2.29 -8.23 -15.12
C VAL A 118 -3.50 -9.13 -15.24
N ASP A 119 -3.76 -9.62 -16.45
CA ASP A 119 -4.82 -10.60 -16.69
C ASP A 119 -4.39 -11.97 -16.13
N GLN A 120 -5.34 -12.72 -15.57
CA GLN A 120 -5.05 -14.02 -14.95
C GLN A 120 -4.52 -15.05 -15.94
N ASP A 121 -4.92 -14.93 -17.22
CA ASP A 121 -4.52 -15.83 -18.29
C ASP A 121 -3.27 -15.34 -19.04
N ALA A 122 -2.75 -14.15 -18.71
CA ALA A 122 -1.54 -13.61 -19.31
C ALA A 122 -0.27 -14.20 -18.69
N SER A 123 0.82 -14.15 -19.44
CA SER A 123 2.14 -14.46 -18.87
C SER A 123 2.49 -13.44 -17.77
N PRO A 124 3.05 -13.89 -16.63
CA PRO A 124 3.47 -12.97 -15.57
C PRO A 124 4.46 -11.92 -16.08
N PRO A 125 4.40 -10.68 -15.58
CA PRO A 125 5.39 -9.67 -15.92
C PRO A 125 6.79 -10.12 -15.51
N LYS A 126 7.77 -9.84 -16.36
CA LYS A 126 9.17 -10.12 -16.04
C LYS A 126 9.66 -9.16 -14.96
N VAL A 127 10.19 -9.69 -13.87
CA VAL A 127 10.89 -8.90 -12.86
C VAL A 127 12.31 -8.64 -13.36
N PRO A 128 12.74 -7.37 -13.53
CA PRO A 128 14.10 -7.07 -13.92
C PRO A 128 15.11 -7.61 -12.90
N PRO A 129 16.33 -8.04 -13.30
CA PRO A 129 17.35 -8.50 -12.36
C PRO A 129 17.76 -7.45 -11.31
N THR A 130 17.48 -6.18 -11.58
CA THR A 130 17.73 -5.05 -10.68
C THR A 130 16.57 -4.79 -9.71
N HIS A 131 15.52 -5.61 -9.73
CA HIS A 131 14.33 -5.45 -8.89
C HIS A 131 14.15 -6.67 -7.97
N ALA A 132 13.66 -6.42 -6.75
CA ALA A 132 13.22 -7.48 -5.86
C ALA A 132 11.71 -7.69 -6.01
N LEU A 133 11.27 -8.93 -5.93
CA LEU A 133 9.85 -9.27 -5.85
C LEU A 133 9.37 -9.16 -4.40
N MET A 134 8.28 -8.43 -4.19
CA MET A 134 7.58 -8.31 -2.92
C MET A 134 6.15 -8.83 -3.08
N CYS A 135 5.72 -9.69 -2.15
CA CYS A 135 4.42 -10.35 -2.20
C CYS A 135 3.54 -9.82 -1.06
N CYS A 136 2.83 -8.70 -1.30
CA CYS A 136 2.13 -7.95 -0.24
C CYS A 136 0.79 -8.54 0.18
N TYR A 137 0.10 -9.23 -0.73
CA TYR A 137 -1.15 -9.92 -0.44
C TYR A 137 -1.16 -11.30 -1.10
N PHE A 138 -0.13 -12.09 -0.81
CA PHE A 138 0.07 -13.38 -1.45
C PHE A 138 -0.26 -14.52 -0.48
N ASN A 139 -1.54 -14.88 -0.40
CA ASN A 139 -2.00 -16.03 0.37
C ASN A 139 -1.95 -17.33 -0.47
N ASN A 140 -0.78 -17.65 -1.01
CA ASN A 140 -0.58 -18.92 -1.71
C ASN A 140 0.73 -19.57 -1.26
N ALA A 141 0.64 -20.33 -0.16
CA ALA A 141 1.77 -21.02 0.45
C ALA A 141 2.53 -21.97 -0.49
N LYS A 142 1.92 -22.41 -1.61
CA LYS A 142 2.59 -23.33 -2.55
C LYS A 142 3.69 -22.67 -3.38
N VAL A 143 3.65 -21.35 -3.57
CA VAL A 143 4.67 -20.63 -4.38
C VAL A 143 5.90 -20.25 -3.54
N PHE A 144 5.83 -20.39 -2.21
CA PHE A 144 6.96 -20.17 -1.30
C PHE A 144 7.69 -21.48 -0.91
N ARG A 145 7.40 -22.59 -1.59
CA ARG A 145 8.01 -23.90 -1.34
C ARG A 145 8.89 -24.33 -2.50
#